data_AF-A0A7S1P0U9-F1
#
_entry.id   AF-A0A7S1P0U9-F1
#
_cell.length_a   1.000
_cell.length_b   1.000
_cell.length_c   1.000
_cell.angle_alpha   90.00
_cell.angle_beta   90.00
_cell.angle_gamma   90.00
#
_symmetry.space_group_name_H-M   'P 1'
#
loop_
_entity.id
_entity.type
_entity.pdbx_description
1 polymer ?
#
loop_
_entity_poly.entity_id
_entity_poly.type
_entity_poly.pdbx_seq_one_letter_code
_entity_poly.pdbx_strand_id
1 'polypeptide(L)'
;RHMHGLGKGSIVLDPLNNDRRRDVEAGVPYDPQFRYATPVPRHVFQRFGTASDQYLNQAVIVLETVLKKYGSYERYVEENGGPMIGQDAIMKIVDEYLDIHQLRGDISVVFCPNLVAFASFKMVNKQPVLNLRAEGMREKWVQGCLHHEIGTHFLRRLNNARQPWAKRAKRKGRKLLLEDKNPTEEGFATINTLIDREGHHLWRAALAYYTCYMATQMSFSALFDHLARFLEDPDSRWDFCMRAKRGLTDTSRPGGFCKDQMYLTGALTVLRRRKEIDFRALYMGKVSLDDAERLKREGIAVLDGLKLPVFLQDEEAYRRKLDVVVECNGLSDDVLCT
;
A
#
# COMPACT_ATOMS: atom_id res chain seq x y z
N ARG A 1 -21.26 17.87 3.49
CA ARG A 1 -21.54 17.03 4.68
C ARG A 1 -21.44 15.56 4.28
N HIS A 2 -20.27 14.95 4.27
CA HIS A 2 -20.10 13.48 4.24
C HIS A 2 -18.68 13.15 4.71
N MET A 3 -18.52 12.89 6.00
CA MET A 3 -17.29 12.31 6.56
C MET A 3 -17.64 11.61 7.87
N HIS A 4 -18.33 10.48 7.81
CA HIS A 4 -18.43 9.54 8.94
C HIS A 4 -18.31 8.12 8.40
N GLY A 5 -17.30 7.39 8.89
CA GLY A 5 -17.15 5.96 8.61
C GLY A 5 -15.74 5.50 8.20
N LEU A 6 -14.67 6.10 8.71
CA LEU A 6 -13.36 5.45 8.69
C LEU A 6 -13.05 4.95 10.10
N GLY A 7 -12.78 3.65 10.22
CA GLY A 7 -12.44 3.00 11.48
C GLY A 7 -11.32 3.74 12.19
N LYS A 8 -11.37 3.78 13.52
CA LYS A 8 -10.33 4.31 14.41
C LYS A 8 -8.96 3.79 13.95
N GLY A 9 -8.21 4.59 13.20
CA GLY A 9 -6.88 4.21 12.68
C GLY A 9 -6.43 4.85 11.36
N SER A 10 -7.35 5.28 10.49
CA SER A 10 -6.96 5.94 9.22
C SER A 10 -7.33 7.41 9.24
N ILE A 11 -6.34 8.25 9.56
CA ILE A 11 -6.45 9.70 9.43
C ILE A 11 -6.19 10.04 7.96
N VAL A 12 -7.20 10.55 7.29
CA VAL A 12 -7.10 11.09 5.94
C VAL A 12 -6.73 12.56 6.09
N LEU A 13 -5.55 12.93 5.61
CA LEU A 13 -5.00 14.28 5.69
C LEU A 13 -4.96 14.89 4.29
N ASP A 14 -6.12 15.05 3.67
CA ASP A 14 -6.18 15.64 2.33
C ASP A 14 -6.35 17.16 2.46
N PRO A 15 -5.45 17.96 1.88
CA PRO A 15 -5.57 19.42 1.93
C PRO A 15 -6.79 19.88 1.13
N LEU A 16 -7.51 20.87 1.67
CA LEU A 16 -8.72 21.45 1.05
C LEU A 16 -8.42 22.20 -0.26
N ASN A 17 -7.17 22.61 -0.46
CA ASN A 17 -6.71 23.40 -1.59
C ASN A 17 -5.74 22.62 -2.50
N ASN A 18 -5.96 21.30 -2.64
CA ASN A 18 -5.16 20.45 -3.53
C ASN A 18 -5.33 20.80 -5.02
N ASP A 19 -6.34 21.62 -5.37
CA ASP A 19 -6.67 21.96 -6.75
C ASP A 19 -5.69 22.95 -7.41
N ARG A 20 -4.73 23.53 -6.65
CA ARG A 20 -3.72 24.49 -7.14
C ARG A 20 -2.53 23.85 -7.86
N ARG A 21 -2.76 22.70 -8.49
CA ARG A 21 -1.78 21.93 -9.27
C ARG A 21 -1.20 22.71 -10.46
N ARG A 22 -2.05 23.54 -11.10
CA ARG A 22 -1.73 24.27 -12.34
C ARG A 22 -0.63 25.32 -12.19
N ASP A 23 -0.41 25.82 -10.97
CA ASP A 23 0.59 26.87 -10.71
C ASP A 23 2.03 26.30 -10.78
N VAL A 24 2.23 25.02 -10.44
CA VAL A 24 3.54 24.34 -10.56
C VAL A 24 3.82 23.89 -12.00
N GLU A 25 2.79 23.47 -12.73
CA GLU A 25 2.91 23.06 -14.14
C GLU A 25 3.37 24.20 -15.06
N ALA A 26 3.13 25.46 -14.67
CA ALA A 26 3.55 26.64 -15.43
C ALA A 26 5.06 26.97 -15.32
N GLY A 27 5.87 26.12 -14.68
CA GLY A 27 7.33 26.30 -14.55
C GLY A 27 7.74 27.37 -13.54
N VAL A 28 6.82 27.84 -12.71
CA VAL A 28 7.10 28.78 -11.61
C VAL A 28 7.24 27.98 -10.31
N PRO A 29 8.39 28.01 -9.63
CA PRO A 29 8.54 27.36 -8.32
C PRO A 29 7.48 27.85 -7.34
N TYR A 30 6.63 26.94 -6.87
CA TYR A 30 5.52 27.25 -5.97
C TYR A 30 5.40 26.21 -4.85
N ASP A 31 5.43 26.68 -3.60
CA ASP A 31 5.21 25.85 -2.41
C ASP A 31 3.77 26.00 -1.90
N PRO A 32 2.87 25.04 -2.19
CA PRO A 32 1.47 25.14 -1.80
C PRO A 32 1.31 25.20 -0.28
N GLN A 33 0.63 26.23 0.21
CA GLN A 33 0.29 26.35 1.62
C GLN A 33 -0.97 25.54 1.91
N PHE A 34 -0.81 24.32 2.43
CA PHE A 34 -1.92 23.40 2.63
C PHE A 34 -2.87 23.86 3.73
N ARG A 35 -4.17 23.73 3.47
CA ARG A 35 -5.24 24.07 4.41
C ARG A 35 -6.00 22.81 4.79
N TYR A 36 -6.21 22.62 6.09
CA TYR A 36 -6.96 21.49 6.61
C TYR A 36 -8.21 21.97 7.33
N ALA A 37 -9.31 21.23 7.17
CA ALA A 37 -10.56 21.51 7.88
C ALA A 37 -10.40 21.43 9.41
N THR A 38 -9.47 20.60 9.87
CA THR A 38 -9.12 20.46 11.29
C THR A 38 -7.60 20.36 11.43
N PRO A 39 -7.01 20.92 12.51
CA PRO A 39 -5.58 20.76 12.78
C PRO A 39 -5.20 19.29 12.90
N VAL A 40 -4.07 18.92 12.31
CA VAL A 40 -3.56 17.55 12.43
C VAL A 40 -3.15 17.29 13.89
N PRO A 41 -3.65 16.22 14.53
CA PRO A 41 -3.34 15.97 15.93
C PRO A 41 -1.85 15.72 16.17
N ARG A 42 -1.27 16.28 17.24
CA ARG A 42 0.18 16.18 17.55
C ARG A 42 0.74 14.75 17.57
N HIS A 43 -0.02 13.79 18.11
CA HIS A 43 0.40 12.39 18.19
C HIS A 43 0.60 11.74 16.81
N VAL A 44 -0.06 12.26 15.77
CA VAL A 44 0.05 11.78 14.39
C VAL A 44 1.40 12.18 13.82
N PHE A 45 1.82 13.42 14.06
CA PHE A 45 3.14 13.90 13.68
C PHE A 45 4.27 13.28 14.50
N GLN A 46 4.07 13.01 15.79
CA GLN A 46 5.06 12.26 16.56
C GLN A 46 5.30 10.86 15.98
N ARG A 47 4.24 10.23 15.44
CA ARG A 47 4.35 8.89 14.86
C ARG A 47 4.86 8.88 13.42
N PHE A 48 4.46 9.83 12.59
CA PHE A 48 4.71 9.81 11.14
C PHE A 48 5.52 11.00 10.65
N GLY A 49 5.94 11.92 11.51
CA GLY A 49 6.70 13.12 11.14
C GLY A 49 8.20 12.89 10.96
N THR A 50 8.71 11.74 11.41
CA THR A 50 10.13 11.36 11.28
C THR A 50 10.28 10.34 10.18
N ALA A 51 11.16 10.59 9.21
CA ALA A 51 11.51 9.63 8.19
C ALA A 51 12.56 8.64 8.72
N SER A 52 12.48 7.39 8.28
CA SER A 52 13.53 6.40 8.41
C SER A 52 14.40 6.39 7.14
N ASP A 53 15.70 6.21 7.30
CA ASP A 53 16.68 5.96 6.24
C ASP A 53 17.09 4.49 6.12
N GLN A 54 16.59 3.63 7.03
CA GLN A 54 16.97 2.22 7.14
C GLN A 54 16.94 1.48 5.79
N TYR A 55 15.93 1.75 4.96
CA TYR A 55 15.76 1.10 3.66
C TYR A 55 15.98 2.05 2.48
N LEU A 56 16.71 3.15 2.68
CA LEU A 56 16.96 4.13 1.62
C LEU A 56 17.80 3.53 0.49
N ASN A 57 18.80 2.71 0.84
CA ASN A 57 19.64 2.01 -0.14
C ASN A 57 18.80 1.06 -1.02
N GLN A 58 17.95 0.24 -0.40
CA GLN A 58 17.07 -0.70 -1.09
C GLN A 58 16.04 0.03 -1.95
N ALA A 59 15.51 1.16 -1.48
CA ALA A 59 14.63 2.01 -2.27
C ALA A 59 15.34 2.50 -3.55
N VAL A 60 16.57 3.00 -3.44
CA VAL A 60 17.37 3.45 -4.59
C VAL A 60 17.66 2.29 -5.55
N ILE A 61 18.07 1.12 -5.05
CA ILE A 61 18.31 -0.08 -5.87
C ILE A 61 17.08 -0.44 -6.71
N VAL A 62 15.89 -0.47 -6.09
CA VAL A 62 14.62 -0.75 -6.79
C VAL A 62 14.36 0.27 -7.90
N LEU A 63 14.53 1.56 -7.62
CA LEU A 63 14.29 2.63 -8.58
C LEU A 63 15.30 2.55 -9.74
N GLU A 64 16.58 2.44 -9.45
CA GLU A 64 17.63 2.35 -10.47
C GLU A 64 17.49 1.08 -11.33
N THR A 65 17.04 -0.04 -10.75
CA THR A 65 16.80 -1.29 -11.49
C THR A 65 15.74 -1.10 -12.59
N VAL A 66 14.63 -0.43 -12.27
CA VAL A 66 13.58 -0.14 -13.26
C VAL A 66 14.08 0.85 -14.30
N LEU A 67 14.75 1.93 -13.90
CA LEU A 67 15.28 2.91 -14.85
C LEU A 67 16.32 2.30 -15.79
N LYS A 68 17.21 1.44 -15.27
CA LYS A 68 18.21 0.74 -16.09
C LYS A 68 17.56 -0.20 -17.10
N LYS A 69 16.46 -0.87 -16.73
CA LYS A 69 15.79 -1.86 -17.58
C LYS A 69 14.87 -1.23 -18.63
N TYR A 70 14.09 -0.22 -18.25
CA TYR A 70 13.02 0.34 -19.08
C TYR A 70 13.31 1.76 -19.58
N GLY A 71 14.33 2.43 -19.06
CA GLY A 71 14.68 3.81 -19.37
C GLY A 71 13.83 4.86 -18.64
N SER A 72 12.55 4.58 -18.37
CA SER A 72 11.66 5.41 -17.54
C SER A 72 10.57 4.60 -16.85
N TYR A 73 9.92 5.17 -15.84
CA TYR A 73 8.78 4.53 -15.17
C TYR A 73 7.59 4.40 -16.11
N GLU A 74 7.34 5.42 -16.92
CA GLU A 74 6.23 5.49 -17.87
C GLU A 74 6.34 4.35 -18.90
N ARG A 75 7.55 4.09 -19.42
CA ARG A 75 7.80 2.91 -20.27
C ARG A 75 7.58 1.59 -19.55
N TYR A 76 8.05 1.46 -18.31
CA TYR A 76 7.73 0.28 -17.49
C TYR A 76 6.21 0.07 -17.36
N VAL A 77 5.46 1.15 -17.15
CA VAL A 77 4.00 1.10 -17.02
C VAL A 77 3.32 0.69 -18.33
N GLU A 78 3.77 1.24 -19.45
CA GLU A 78 3.24 0.92 -20.79
C GLU A 78 3.51 -0.54 -21.18
N GLU A 79 4.75 -0.99 -21.02
CA GLU A 79 5.16 -2.35 -21.43
C GLU A 79 4.51 -3.45 -20.59
N ASN A 80 4.32 -3.21 -19.27
CA ASN A 80 3.91 -4.26 -18.34
C ASN A 80 2.46 -4.13 -17.85
N GLY A 81 1.78 -3.02 -18.17
CA GLY A 81 0.42 -2.77 -17.70
C GLY A 81 -0.68 -3.26 -18.63
N GLY A 82 -0.38 -3.49 -19.90
CA GLY A 82 -1.42 -3.73 -20.91
C GLY A 82 -2.20 -2.46 -21.24
N PRO A 83 -3.25 -2.58 -22.07
CA PRO A 83 -4.07 -1.44 -22.48
C PRO A 83 -4.82 -0.82 -21.30
N MET A 84 -5.12 0.47 -21.41
CA MET A 84 -6.10 1.11 -20.53
C MET A 84 -7.50 0.57 -20.85
N ILE A 85 -8.29 0.31 -19.82
CA ILE A 85 -9.61 -0.32 -19.97
C ILE A 85 -10.71 0.47 -19.27
N GLY A 86 -11.92 0.39 -19.83
CA GLY A 86 -13.12 1.06 -19.30
C GLY A 86 -13.78 0.30 -18.14
N GLN A 87 -14.80 0.91 -17.54
CA GLN A 87 -15.52 0.36 -16.38
C GLN A 87 -16.07 -1.05 -16.63
N ASP A 88 -16.64 -1.33 -17.80
CA ASP A 88 -17.24 -2.64 -18.12
C ASP A 88 -16.20 -3.77 -18.11
N ALA A 89 -15.04 -3.54 -18.71
CA ALA A 89 -13.94 -4.51 -18.72
C ALA A 89 -13.36 -4.71 -17.31
N ILE A 90 -13.23 -3.64 -16.53
CA ILE A 90 -12.81 -3.73 -15.12
C ILE A 90 -13.82 -4.57 -14.33
N MET A 91 -15.12 -4.31 -14.49
CA MET A 91 -16.19 -5.05 -13.80
C MET A 91 -16.18 -6.53 -14.13
N LYS A 92 -15.89 -6.91 -15.38
CA LYS A 92 -15.75 -8.32 -15.75
C LYS A 92 -14.65 -9.02 -14.95
N ILE A 93 -13.48 -8.42 -14.85
CA ILE A 93 -12.35 -8.96 -14.06
C ILE A 93 -12.71 -9.01 -12.57
N VAL A 94 -13.39 -7.98 -12.06
CA VAL A 94 -13.84 -7.92 -10.66
C VAL A 94 -14.85 -9.04 -10.36
N ASP A 95 -15.85 -9.22 -11.23
CA ASP A 95 -16.88 -10.25 -11.08
C ASP A 95 -16.26 -11.66 -11.08
N GLU A 96 -15.37 -11.96 -12.02
CA GLU A 96 -14.64 -13.23 -12.06
C GLU A 96 -13.85 -13.47 -10.78
N TYR A 97 -13.17 -12.44 -10.27
CA TYR A 97 -12.42 -12.52 -9.01
C TYR A 97 -13.35 -12.77 -7.81
N LEU A 98 -14.48 -12.07 -7.72
CA LEU A 98 -15.46 -12.26 -6.65
C LEU A 98 -16.09 -13.66 -6.70
N ASP A 99 -16.37 -14.18 -7.89
CA ASP A 99 -16.94 -15.52 -8.09
C ASP A 99 -16.00 -16.61 -7.61
N ILE A 100 -14.71 -16.55 -8.00
CA ILE A 100 -13.70 -17.53 -7.58
C ILE A 100 -13.54 -17.53 -6.04
N HIS A 101 -13.70 -16.37 -5.41
CA HIS A 101 -13.64 -16.24 -3.95
C HIS A 101 -14.96 -16.50 -3.22
N GLN A 102 -16.07 -16.77 -3.94
CA GLN A 102 -17.42 -16.92 -3.40
C GLN A 102 -17.85 -15.69 -2.58
N LEU A 103 -17.56 -14.50 -3.10
CA LEU A 103 -17.86 -13.20 -2.49
C LEU A 103 -18.86 -12.37 -3.32
N ARG A 104 -19.45 -12.96 -4.36
CA ARG A 104 -20.48 -12.29 -5.16
C ARG A 104 -21.68 -11.94 -4.27
N GLY A 105 -22.08 -10.67 -4.28
CA GLY A 105 -23.15 -10.15 -3.43
C GLY A 105 -22.69 -9.71 -2.03
N ASP A 106 -21.52 -10.14 -1.56
CA ASP A 106 -20.96 -9.72 -0.27
C ASP A 106 -20.24 -8.37 -0.35
N ILE A 107 -19.70 -8.02 -1.52
CA ILE A 107 -18.94 -6.78 -1.74
C ILE A 107 -19.67 -5.92 -2.77
N SER A 108 -19.94 -4.67 -2.40
CA SER A 108 -20.44 -3.66 -3.35
C SER A 108 -19.26 -3.00 -4.07
N VAL A 109 -19.36 -2.86 -5.39
CA VAL A 109 -18.33 -2.20 -6.21
C VAL A 109 -18.81 -0.82 -6.62
N VAL A 110 -17.97 0.20 -6.43
CA VAL A 110 -18.29 1.60 -6.74
C VAL A 110 -17.13 2.23 -7.50
N PHE A 111 -17.42 2.83 -8.67
CA PHE A 111 -16.42 3.63 -9.36
C PHE A 111 -16.38 5.05 -8.80
N CYS A 112 -15.19 5.51 -8.44
CA CYS A 112 -14.90 6.81 -7.88
C CYS A 112 -13.80 7.48 -8.72
N PRO A 113 -14.15 8.45 -9.60
CA PRO A 113 -13.16 9.09 -10.47
C PRO A 113 -12.08 9.83 -9.68
N ASN A 114 -12.44 10.46 -8.56
CA ASN A 114 -11.53 11.27 -7.74
C ASN A 114 -10.75 10.45 -6.70
N LEU A 115 -10.69 9.12 -6.82
CA LEU A 115 -9.91 8.29 -5.91
C LEU A 115 -8.42 8.48 -6.22
N VAL A 116 -7.60 8.82 -5.22
CA VAL A 116 -6.15 9.03 -5.41
C VAL A 116 -5.43 7.72 -5.80
N ALA A 117 -5.84 6.61 -5.18
CA ALA A 117 -5.37 5.28 -5.55
C ALA A 117 -6.29 4.65 -6.61
N PHE A 118 -5.83 3.60 -7.27
CA PHE A 118 -6.67 2.84 -8.21
C PHE A 118 -7.77 2.01 -7.54
N ALA A 119 -7.55 1.59 -6.29
CA ALA A 119 -8.51 0.86 -5.50
C ALA A 119 -8.45 1.29 -4.02
N SER A 120 -9.57 1.14 -3.32
CA SER A 120 -9.59 1.18 -1.85
C SER A 120 -10.77 0.41 -1.30
N PHE A 121 -10.54 -0.32 -0.21
CA PHE A 121 -11.59 -1.04 0.49
C PHE A 121 -12.10 -0.29 1.72
N LYS A 122 -13.43 -0.19 1.87
CA LYS A 122 -14.07 0.47 3.02
C LYS A 122 -15.23 -0.36 3.55
N MET A 123 -15.58 -0.10 4.81
CA MET A 123 -16.83 -0.59 5.39
C MET A 123 -17.79 0.57 5.54
N VAL A 124 -18.90 0.55 4.80
CA VAL A 124 -19.94 1.58 4.86
C VAL A 124 -21.18 0.94 5.48
N ASN A 125 -21.59 1.37 6.67
CA ASN A 125 -22.75 0.80 7.38
C ASN A 125 -22.71 -0.74 7.53
N LYS A 126 -21.52 -1.29 7.83
CA LYS A 126 -21.23 -2.75 7.89
C LYS A 126 -21.26 -3.47 6.53
N GLN A 127 -21.56 -2.80 5.44
CA GLN A 127 -21.39 -3.33 4.08
C GLN A 127 -19.94 -3.15 3.62
N PRO A 128 -19.28 -4.20 3.11
CA PRO A 128 -17.98 -4.06 2.46
C PRO A 128 -18.12 -3.41 1.07
N VAL A 129 -17.33 -2.37 0.80
CA VAL A 129 -17.36 -1.59 -0.44
C VAL A 129 -15.96 -1.50 -1.04
N LEU A 130 -15.80 -2.03 -2.25
CA LEU A 130 -14.61 -1.83 -3.09
C LEU A 130 -14.82 -0.58 -3.95
N ASN A 131 -13.98 0.42 -3.74
CA ASN A 131 -13.97 1.64 -4.55
C ASN A 131 -12.87 1.52 -5.60
N LEU A 132 -13.16 1.81 -6.87
CA LEU A 132 -12.21 1.71 -7.98
C LEU A 132 -12.15 3.03 -8.77
N ARG A 133 -10.97 3.40 -9.24
CA ARG A 133 -10.81 4.44 -10.28
C ARG A 133 -10.61 3.76 -11.62
N ALA A 134 -11.48 4.05 -12.58
CA ALA A 134 -11.34 3.54 -13.95
C ALA A 134 -10.31 4.33 -14.77
N GLU A 135 -10.24 5.64 -14.55
CA GLU A 135 -9.30 6.51 -15.26
C GLU A 135 -7.84 6.11 -14.96
N GLY A 136 -7.08 5.88 -16.04
CA GLY A 136 -5.70 5.41 -16.01
C GLY A 136 -5.51 3.94 -15.58
N MET A 137 -6.59 3.19 -15.33
CA MET A 137 -6.50 1.77 -14.97
C MET A 137 -6.06 0.95 -16.18
N ARG A 138 -5.08 0.07 -15.98
CA ARG A 138 -4.58 -0.85 -17.01
C ARG A 138 -5.00 -2.28 -16.72
N GLU A 139 -5.28 -3.03 -17.80
CA GLU A 139 -5.80 -4.40 -17.75
C GLU A 139 -5.01 -5.31 -16.79
N LYS A 140 -3.69 -5.39 -16.96
CA LYS A 140 -2.82 -6.29 -16.18
C LYS A 140 -2.63 -5.84 -14.73
N TRP A 141 -3.20 -4.71 -14.32
CA TRP A 141 -3.08 -4.18 -12.95
C TRP A 141 -4.32 -4.37 -12.10
N VAL A 142 -5.48 -4.62 -12.73
CA VAL A 142 -6.73 -4.82 -12.00
C VAL A 142 -6.61 -5.98 -11.02
N GLN A 143 -6.06 -7.11 -11.48
CA GLN A 143 -5.87 -8.28 -10.63
C GLN A 143 -4.98 -7.99 -9.42
N GLY A 144 -3.86 -7.27 -9.60
CA GLY A 144 -3.01 -6.84 -8.49
C GLY A 144 -3.72 -5.93 -7.49
N CYS A 145 -4.61 -5.04 -7.96
CA CYS A 145 -5.47 -4.24 -7.08
C CYS A 145 -6.43 -5.12 -6.27
N LEU A 146 -6.99 -6.18 -6.87
CA LEU A 146 -7.89 -7.10 -6.20
C LEU A 146 -7.15 -8.00 -5.19
N HIS A 147 -5.94 -8.46 -5.51
CA HIS A 147 -5.07 -9.14 -4.55
C HIS A 147 -4.74 -8.26 -3.34
N HIS A 148 -4.54 -6.96 -3.56
CA HIS A 148 -4.29 -6.00 -2.50
C HIS A 148 -5.51 -5.83 -1.58
N GLU A 149 -6.63 -5.37 -2.16
CA GLU A 149 -7.80 -4.95 -1.38
C GLU A 149 -8.62 -6.15 -0.88
N ILE A 150 -8.88 -7.14 -1.73
CA ILE A 150 -9.69 -8.31 -1.38
C ILE A 150 -8.80 -9.43 -0.88
N GLY A 151 -7.89 -9.89 -1.73
CA GLY A 151 -7.04 -11.06 -1.49
C GLY A 151 -6.19 -10.94 -0.22
N THR A 152 -5.82 -9.73 0.18
CA THR A 152 -5.05 -9.47 1.40
C THR A 152 -5.94 -8.85 2.47
N HIS A 153 -6.35 -7.58 2.31
CA HIS A 153 -7.01 -6.85 3.41
C HIS A 153 -8.36 -7.45 3.82
N PHE A 154 -9.23 -7.75 2.86
CA PHE A 154 -10.58 -8.23 3.17
C PHE A 154 -10.59 -9.67 3.69
N LEU A 155 -9.89 -10.60 3.03
CA LEU A 155 -9.86 -11.99 3.49
C LEU A 155 -9.23 -12.11 4.89
N ARG A 156 -8.11 -11.42 5.14
CA ARG A 156 -7.51 -11.35 6.49
C ARG A 156 -8.45 -10.71 7.50
N ARG A 157 -9.26 -9.73 7.11
CA ARG A 157 -10.30 -9.15 7.98
C ARG A 157 -11.37 -10.18 8.35
N LEU A 158 -11.86 -10.97 7.39
CA LEU A 158 -12.85 -12.03 7.64
C LEU A 158 -12.29 -13.08 8.61
N ASN A 159 -11.06 -13.54 8.37
CA ASN A 159 -10.38 -14.47 9.26
C ASN A 159 -10.16 -13.85 10.65
N ASN A 160 -9.70 -12.60 10.69
CA ASN A 160 -9.51 -11.87 11.95
C ASN A 160 -10.78 -11.81 12.77
N ALA A 161 -11.96 -11.62 12.17
CA ALA A 161 -13.24 -11.53 12.89
C ALA A 161 -13.59 -12.81 13.69
N ARG A 162 -12.99 -13.95 13.33
CA ARG A 162 -13.19 -15.26 13.98
C ARG A 162 -12.20 -15.51 15.11
N GLN A 163 -11.17 -14.67 15.26
CA GLN A 163 -10.09 -14.90 16.21
C GLN A 163 -10.48 -14.52 17.65
N PRO A 164 -9.87 -15.15 18.68
CA PRO A 164 -10.17 -14.83 20.08
C PRO A 164 -9.94 -13.37 20.46
N TRP A 165 -9.03 -12.67 19.77
CA TRP A 165 -8.73 -11.24 19.99
C TRP A 165 -9.65 -10.28 19.23
N ALA A 166 -10.51 -10.79 18.33
CA ALA A 166 -11.37 -9.97 17.48
C ALA A 166 -12.52 -9.33 18.27
N LYS A 167 -13.13 -10.13 19.13
CA LYS A 167 -14.02 -9.64 20.17
C LYS A 167 -13.10 -9.01 21.22
N ARG A 168 -13.49 -7.89 21.83
CA ARG A 168 -12.86 -7.33 23.04
C ARG A 168 -13.03 -8.31 24.22
N ALA A 169 -12.55 -9.53 24.05
CA ALA A 169 -12.67 -10.59 25.01
C ALA A 169 -11.77 -10.17 26.17
N LYS A 170 -12.44 -9.69 27.21
CA LYS A 170 -12.04 -9.75 28.62
C LYS A 170 -11.78 -11.21 29.01
N ARG A 171 -10.95 -11.94 28.27
CA ARG A 171 -10.58 -13.31 28.59
C ARG A 171 -9.61 -13.20 29.74
N LYS A 172 -10.17 -13.27 30.96
CA LYS A 172 -9.49 -13.44 32.25
C LYS A 172 -8.10 -12.78 32.31
N GLY A 173 -8.04 -11.45 32.18
CA GLY A 173 -6.88 -10.65 32.58
C GLY A 173 -5.66 -10.60 31.65
N ARG A 174 -5.58 -11.34 30.53
CA ARG A 174 -4.42 -11.26 29.62
C ARG A 174 -4.75 -10.48 28.34
N LYS A 175 -4.32 -9.21 28.29
CA LYS A 175 -4.20 -8.47 27.04
C LYS A 175 -3.10 -9.16 26.22
N LEU A 176 -3.42 -9.65 25.02
CA LEU A 176 -2.47 -10.40 24.17
C LEU A 176 -1.28 -9.56 23.63
N LEU A 177 -1.14 -8.30 24.07
CA LEU A 177 -0.07 -7.37 23.68
C LEU A 177 0.39 -7.52 22.22
N LEU A 178 -0.57 -7.43 21.30
CA LEU A 178 -0.31 -7.50 19.86
C LEU A 178 0.48 -6.26 19.41
N GLU A 179 1.43 -6.49 18.51
CA GLU A 179 2.24 -5.47 17.88
C GLU A 179 1.45 -4.64 16.86
N ASP A 180 2.08 -3.60 16.32
CA ASP A 180 1.50 -2.87 15.21
C ASP A 180 1.52 -3.74 13.95
N LYS A 181 0.36 -4.31 13.61
CA LYS A 181 0.14 -5.07 12.38
C LYS A 181 0.36 -4.27 11.08
N ASN A 182 0.29 -2.94 11.11
CA ASN A 182 0.14 -2.14 9.89
C ASN A 182 1.30 -2.32 8.89
N PRO A 183 2.59 -2.35 9.29
CA PRO A 183 3.68 -2.66 8.36
C PRO A 183 3.51 -4.03 7.71
N THR A 184 3.11 -5.07 8.46
CA THR A 184 2.83 -6.39 7.88
C THR A 184 1.66 -6.35 6.90
N GLU A 185 0.55 -5.72 7.27
CA GLU A 185 -0.64 -5.63 6.39
C GLU A 185 -0.33 -4.92 5.07
N GLU A 186 0.23 -3.71 5.13
CA GLU A 186 0.49 -2.91 3.94
C GLU A 186 1.64 -3.48 3.10
N GLY A 187 2.69 -3.99 3.75
CA GLY A 187 3.80 -4.65 3.08
C GLY A 187 3.39 -5.92 2.35
N PHE A 188 2.60 -6.77 3.00
CA PHE A 188 2.11 -8.00 2.40
C PHE A 188 1.14 -7.71 1.24
N ALA A 189 0.25 -6.73 1.40
CA ALA A 189 -0.63 -6.30 0.32
C ALA A 189 0.15 -5.71 -0.86
N THR A 190 1.24 -4.97 -0.59
CA THR A 190 2.15 -4.42 -1.62
C THR A 190 2.78 -5.53 -2.46
N ILE A 191 3.26 -6.60 -1.82
CA ILE A 191 3.82 -7.76 -2.52
C ILE A 191 2.75 -8.45 -3.37
N ASN A 192 1.56 -8.68 -2.80
CA ASN A 192 0.48 -9.38 -3.50
C ASN A 192 -0.06 -8.60 -4.71
N THR A 193 0.15 -7.29 -4.78
CA THR A 193 -0.10 -6.49 -5.98
C THR A 193 0.80 -6.91 -7.16
N LEU A 194 1.97 -7.48 -6.89
CA LEU A 194 3.03 -7.72 -7.87
C LEU A 194 3.13 -9.18 -8.33
N ILE A 195 2.68 -10.15 -7.54
CA ILE A 195 2.96 -11.58 -7.77
C ILE A 195 2.51 -12.12 -9.14
N ASP A 196 1.45 -11.55 -9.73
CA ASP A 196 0.92 -11.95 -11.04
C ASP A 196 1.05 -10.82 -12.09
N ARG A 197 1.71 -9.72 -11.73
CA ARG A 197 1.97 -8.60 -12.64
C ARG A 197 3.33 -8.78 -13.29
N GLU A 198 3.40 -8.57 -14.59
CA GLU A 198 4.68 -8.51 -15.32
C GLU A 198 5.64 -7.45 -14.73
N GLY A 199 6.92 -7.82 -14.69
CA GLY A 199 8.01 -7.00 -14.14
C GLY A 199 8.18 -7.08 -12.62
N HIS A 200 7.12 -7.34 -11.84
CA HIS A 200 7.20 -7.56 -10.39
C HIS A 200 7.90 -6.45 -9.58
N HIS A 201 7.95 -5.20 -10.07
CA HIS A 201 8.75 -4.15 -9.44
C HIS A 201 8.01 -3.42 -8.29
N LEU A 202 8.70 -3.25 -7.16
CA LEU A 202 8.29 -2.49 -5.96
C LEU A 202 8.36 -0.97 -6.15
N TRP A 203 8.45 -0.48 -7.39
CA TRP A 203 8.71 0.92 -7.75
C TRP A 203 7.92 1.92 -6.92
N ARG A 204 6.59 1.77 -6.84
CA ARG A 204 5.74 2.76 -6.13
C ARG A 204 6.03 2.80 -4.63
N ALA A 205 6.31 1.65 -4.01
CA ALA A 205 6.65 1.57 -2.59
C ALA A 205 8.05 2.15 -2.34
N ALA A 206 9.02 1.84 -3.22
CA ALA A 206 10.36 2.39 -3.18
C ALA A 206 10.37 3.92 -3.34
N LEU A 207 9.64 4.43 -4.34
CA LEU A 207 9.53 5.86 -4.59
C LEU A 207 8.83 6.58 -3.44
N ALA A 208 7.77 5.98 -2.87
CA ALA A 208 7.11 6.55 -1.69
C ALA A 208 8.07 6.63 -0.50
N TYR A 209 8.85 5.57 -0.26
CA TYR A 209 9.83 5.55 0.82
C TYR A 209 10.89 6.64 0.65
N TYR A 210 11.49 6.70 -0.53
CA TYR A 210 12.49 7.70 -0.91
C TYR A 210 11.94 9.13 -0.81
N THR A 211 10.74 9.36 -1.36
CA THR A 211 10.09 10.69 -1.34
C THR A 211 9.82 11.16 0.07
N CYS A 212 9.33 10.29 0.96
CA CYS A 212 9.11 10.63 2.36
C CYS A 212 10.41 11.08 3.05
N TYR A 213 11.52 10.38 2.79
CA TYR A 213 12.83 10.78 3.31
C TYR A 213 13.26 12.14 2.76
N MET A 214 13.24 12.33 1.44
CA MET A 214 13.64 13.59 0.81
C MET A 214 12.76 14.78 1.20
N ALA A 215 11.46 14.56 1.45
CA ALA A 215 10.56 15.61 1.93
C ALA A 215 11.01 16.22 3.26
N THR A 216 11.68 15.46 4.12
CA THR A 216 12.25 15.98 5.39
C THR A 216 13.42 16.93 5.19
N GLN A 217 13.96 17.02 3.97
CA GLN A 217 15.14 17.82 3.62
C GLN A 217 14.83 18.95 2.64
N MET A 218 13.67 18.94 1.99
CA MET A 218 13.34 19.83 0.85
C MET A 218 12.01 20.57 1.06
N SER A 219 11.85 21.71 0.39
CA SER A 219 10.52 22.34 0.18
C SER A 219 9.67 21.49 -0.78
N PHE A 220 8.41 21.86 -0.99
CA PHE A 220 7.53 21.14 -1.91
C PHE A 220 8.01 21.26 -3.36
N SER A 221 8.30 22.48 -3.80
CA SER A 221 8.81 22.78 -5.14
C SER A 221 10.15 22.09 -5.40
N ALA A 222 11.10 22.17 -4.47
CA ALA A 222 12.39 21.49 -4.58
C ALA A 222 12.24 19.96 -4.64
N LEU A 223 11.32 19.39 -3.86
CA LEU A 223 11.03 17.95 -3.92
C LEU A 223 10.40 17.57 -5.27
N PHE A 224 9.45 18.37 -5.77
CA PHE A 224 8.79 18.15 -7.05
C PHE A 224 9.78 18.12 -8.22
N ASP A 225 10.72 19.07 -8.25
CA ASP A 225 11.79 19.11 -9.25
C ASP A 225 12.76 17.93 -9.07
N HIS A 226 13.11 17.60 -7.82
CA HIS A 226 13.99 16.47 -7.52
C HIS A 226 13.41 15.13 -7.99
N LEU A 227 12.09 14.94 -7.91
CA LEU A 227 11.43 13.73 -8.39
C LEU A 227 11.39 13.59 -9.91
N ALA A 228 11.71 14.64 -10.68
CA ALA A 228 11.81 14.58 -12.15
C ALA A 228 12.83 13.55 -12.65
N ARG A 229 13.78 13.16 -11.81
CA ARG A 229 14.76 12.11 -12.11
C ARG A 229 14.17 10.68 -12.11
N PHE A 230 12.98 10.51 -11.54
CA PHE A 230 12.29 9.21 -11.46
C PHE A 230 10.97 9.20 -12.22
N LEU A 231 10.28 10.34 -12.30
CA LEU A 231 8.95 10.47 -12.91
C LEU A 231 8.95 11.60 -13.93
N GLU A 232 8.57 11.29 -15.17
CA GLU A 232 8.40 12.28 -16.23
C GLU A 232 7.10 13.04 -16.01
N ASP A 233 6.03 12.31 -15.65
CA ASP A 233 4.70 12.84 -15.45
C ASP A 233 4.62 13.80 -14.24
N PRO A 234 4.34 15.11 -14.45
CA PRO A 234 4.21 16.09 -13.36
C PRO A 234 3.06 15.75 -12.41
N ASP A 235 2.01 15.10 -12.92
CA ASP A 235 0.85 14.72 -12.15
C ASP A 235 1.20 13.70 -11.06
N SER A 236 1.94 12.67 -11.46
CA SER A 236 2.51 11.68 -10.55
C SER A 236 3.47 12.32 -9.55
N ARG A 237 4.35 13.24 -9.99
CA ARG A 237 5.27 13.96 -9.08
C ARG A 237 4.52 14.74 -8.01
N TRP A 238 3.48 15.47 -8.40
CA TRP A 238 2.63 16.21 -7.48
C TRP A 238 2.01 15.29 -6.43
N ASP A 239 1.45 14.14 -6.87
CA ASP A 239 0.82 13.18 -5.96
C ASP A 239 1.80 12.63 -4.92
N PHE A 240 3.03 12.31 -5.31
CA PHE A 240 4.07 11.86 -4.37
C PHE A 240 4.47 12.98 -3.40
N CYS A 241 4.67 14.21 -3.87
CA CYS A 241 5.00 15.36 -3.03
C CYS A 241 3.87 15.67 -2.02
N MET A 242 2.62 15.69 -2.49
CA MET A 242 1.44 15.92 -1.66
C MET A 242 1.34 14.85 -0.57
N ARG A 243 1.46 13.57 -0.92
CA ARG A 243 1.41 12.47 0.07
C ARG A 243 2.52 12.55 1.10
N ALA A 244 3.73 12.93 0.67
CA ALA A 244 4.89 13.03 1.54
C ALA A 244 4.88 14.29 2.40
N LYS A 245 4.18 15.36 2.03
CA LYS A 245 4.10 16.63 2.80
C LYS A 245 2.74 16.89 3.45
N ARG A 246 1.74 16.03 3.22
CA ARG A 246 0.41 16.22 3.82
C ARG A 246 0.45 16.28 5.33
N GLY A 247 -0.40 17.11 5.89
CA GLY A 247 -0.48 17.47 7.29
C GLY A 247 0.30 18.74 7.63
N LEU A 248 1.37 19.07 6.88
CA LEU A 248 2.08 20.34 7.05
C LEU A 248 1.24 21.49 6.49
N THR A 249 1.17 22.62 7.17
CA THR A 249 0.53 23.83 6.64
C THR A 249 1.47 24.59 5.71
N ASP A 250 2.72 24.77 6.12
CA ASP A 250 3.76 25.44 5.34
C ASP A 250 4.69 24.41 4.69
N THR A 251 4.55 24.27 3.37
CA THR A 251 5.32 23.29 2.59
C THR A 251 6.59 23.87 1.98
N SER A 252 6.86 25.18 2.17
CA SER A 252 8.14 25.79 1.80
C SER A 252 9.29 25.31 2.68
N ARG A 253 8.97 24.71 3.83
CA ARG A 253 9.93 24.20 4.80
C ARG A 253 10.14 22.68 4.65
N PRO A 254 11.35 22.20 5.00
CA PRO A 254 11.60 20.78 5.18
C PRO A 254 10.66 20.17 6.23
N GLY A 255 10.21 18.94 5.96
CA GLY A 255 9.26 18.22 6.79
C GLY A 255 8.46 17.23 5.96
N GLY A 256 8.04 16.13 6.59
CA GLY A 256 7.27 15.10 5.89
C GLY A 256 6.27 14.37 6.78
N PHE A 257 5.34 13.69 6.13
CA PHE A 257 4.42 12.72 6.68
C PHE A 257 4.75 11.35 6.11
N CYS A 258 5.64 10.67 6.81
CA CYS A 258 6.37 9.48 6.38
C CYS A 258 5.58 8.18 6.59
N LYS A 259 4.25 8.27 6.65
CA LYS A 259 3.36 7.11 6.82
C LYS A 259 3.58 6.08 5.70
N ASP A 260 3.79 6.55 4.48
CA ASP A 260 3.89 5.69 3.30
C ASP A 260 5.23 4.93 3.22
N GLN A 261 6.21 5.20 4.11
CA GLN A 261 7.40 4.35 4.22
C GLN A 261 7.05 2.90 4.63
N MET A 262 5.90 2.70 5.30
CA MET A 262 5.50 1.36 5.77
C MET A 262 5.26 0.36 4.64
N TYR A 263 4.93 0.82 3.43
CA TYR A 263 4.71 -0.05 2.27
C TYR A 263 6.00 -0.82 1.91
N LEU A 264 7.11 -0.09 1.72
CA LEU A 264 8.39 -0.71 1.42
C LEU A 264 8.95 -1.44 2.64
N THR A 265 8.94 -0.82 3.82
CA THR A 265 9.40 -1.45 5.07
C THR A 265 8.76 -2.81 5.28
N GLY A 266 7.42 -2.88 5.16
CA GLY A 266 6.69 -4.12 5.32
C GLY A 266 7.00 -5.14 4.23
N ALA A 267 7.08 -4.70 2.98
CA ALA A 267 7.39 -5.58 1.85
C ALA A 267 8.78 -6.21 2.01
N LEU A 268 9.81 -5.42 2.29
CA LEU A 268 11.17 -5.92 2.51
C LEU A 268 11.24 -6.87 3.72
N THR A 269 10.48 -6.60 4.78
CA THR A 269 10.40 -7.50 5.96
C THR A 269 9.80 -8.86 5.58
N VAL A 270 8.72 -8.89 4.80
CA VAL A 270 8.12 -10.14 4.30
C VAL A 270 9.09 -10.85 3.35
N LEU A 271 9.71 -10.14 2.41
CA LEU A 271 10.65 -10.74 1.46
C LEU A 271 11.89 -11.30 2.14
N ARG A 272 12.43 -10.63 3.17
CA ARG A 272 13.55 -11.13 3.97
C ARG A 272 13.24 -12.47 4.63
N ARG A 273 12.02 -12.64 5.16
CA ARG A 273 11.57 -13.85 5.85
C ARG A 273 10.80 -14.83 4.97
N ARG A 274 10.73 -14.60 3.65
CA ARG A 274 9.84 -15.32 2.71
C ARG A 274 10.03 -16.84 2.69
N LYS A 275 11.18 -17.34 3.13
CA LYS A 275 11.50 -18.78 3.21
C LYS A 275 10.98 -19.44 4.50
N GLU A 276 10.70 -18.65 5.53
CA GLU A 276 10.36 -19.12 6.88
C GLU A 276 8.89 -18.86 7.25
N ILE A 277 8.25 -17.87 6.61
CA ILE A 277 6.87 -17.48 6.91
C ILE A 277 5.93 -18.66 6.63
N ASP A 278 5.08 -19.02 7.60
CA ASP A 278 3.87 -19.81 7.34
C ASP A 278 2.77 -18.86 6.84
N PHE A 279 2.54 -18.86 5.52
CA PHE A 279 1.58 -17.95 4.91
C PHE A 279 0.13 -18.30 5.27
N ARG A 280 -0.20 -19.57 5.44
CA ARG A 280 -1.54 -19.98 5.88
C ARG A 280 -1.82 -19.43 7.29
N ALA A 281 -0.85 -19.55 8.19
CA ALA A 281 -0.94 -18.98 9.53
C ALA A 281 -0.98 -17.45 9.47
N LEU A 282 -0.16 -16.81 8.64
CA LEU A 282 -0.21 -15.36 8.47
C LEU A 282 -1.62 -14.89 8.07
N TYR A 283 -2.35 -15.66 7.24
CA TYR A 283 -3.74 -15.38 6.88
C TYR A 283 -4.78 -15.53 8.01
N MET A 284 -4.39 -15.94 9.22
CA MET A 284 -5.30 -16.09 10.37
C MET A 284 -6.04 -14.80 10.73
N GLY A 285 -5.44 -13.63 10.48
CA GLY A 285 -6.04 -12.35 10.84
C GLY A 285 -5.15 -11.16 10.56
N LYS A 286 -5.54 -9.98 11.06
CA LYS A 286 -4.77 -8.74 10.91
C LYS A 286 -3.82 -8.62 12.11
N VAL A 287 -2.65 -9.23 12.01
CA VAL A 287 -1.59 -9.30 13.04
C VAL A 287 -0.21 -9.10 12.40
N SER A 288 0.81 -8.75 13.19
CA SER A 288 2.19 -8.69 12.67
C SER A 288 2.70 -10.08 12.27
N LEU A 289 3.82 -10.14 11.53
CA LEU A 289 4.49 -11.40 11.21
C LEU A 289 4.87 -12.17 12.49
N ASP A 290 5.44 -11.48 13.47
CA ASP A 290 5.87 -12.07 14.74
C ASP A 290 4.68 -12.54 15.58
N ASP A 291 3.60 -11.76 15.62
CA ASP A 291 2.37 -12.17 16.28
C ASP A 291 1.74 -13.39 15.59
N ALA A 292 1.75 -13.49 14.26
CA ALA A 292 1.20 -14.64 13.55
C ALA A 292 1.92 -15.94 13.96
N GLU A 293 3.25 -15.91 14.00
CA GLU A 293 4.07 -17.03 14.45
C GLU A 293 3.81 -17.37 15.92
N ARG A 294 3.83 -16.36 16.81
CA ARG A 294 3.57 -16.52 18.24
C ARG A 294 2.19 -17.12 18.51
N LEU A 295 1.14 -16.55 17.90
CA LEU A 295 -0.26 -16.96 18.12
C LEU A 295 -0.54 -18.38 17.60
N LYS A 296 0.13 -18.79 16.51
CA LYS A 296 0.11 -20.19 16.05
C LYS A 296 0.81 -21.09 17.07
N ARG A 297 2.05 -20.76 17.44
CA ARG A 297 2.87 -21.57 18.36
C ARG A 297 2.21 -21.77 19.72
N GLU A 298 1.53 -20.75 20.24
CA GLU A 298 0.81 -20.81 21.53
C GLU A 298 -0.57 -21.48 21.44
N GLY A 299 -1.01 -21.93 20.25
CA GLY A 299 -2.32 -22.56 20.05
C GLY A 299 -3.50 -21.63 20.31
N ILE A 300 -3.30 -20.31 20.19
CA ILE A 300 -4.34 -19.30 20.42
C ILE A 300 -5.17 -19.07 19.15
N ALA A 301 -4.53 -19.12 17.99
CA ALA A 301 -5.18 -18.84 16.71
C ALA A 301 -6.17 -19.93 16.29
N VAL A 302 -7.30 -19.53 15.73
CA VAL A 302 -8.23 -20.43 15.03
C VAL A 302 -7.76 -20.54 13.59
N LEU A 303 -7.28 -21.72 13.19
CA LEU A 303 -6.76 -21.98 11.84
C LEU A 303 -7.72 -22.79 10.95
N ASP A 304 -8.79 -23.34 11.52
CA ASP A 304 -9.76 -24.14 10.77
C ASP A 304 -10.65 -23.27 9.90
N GLY A 305 -10.79 -23.67 8.62
CA GLY A 305 -11.66 -23.00 7.66
C GLY A 305 -11.24 -21.57 7.31
N LEU A 306 -9.95 -21.23 7.40
CA LEU A 306 -9.45 -19.93 6.95
C LEU A 306 -9.84 -19.67 5.50
N LYS A 307 -10.27 -18.44 5.22
CA LYS A 307 -10.47 -17.95 3.85
C LYS A 307 -9.12 -17.54 3.29
N LEU A 308 -8.65 -18.27 2.27
CA LEU A 308 -7.36 -18.03 1.62
C LEU A 308 -7.56 -17.52 0.20
N PRO A 309 -6.65 -16.68 -0.31
CA PRO A 309 -6.67 -16.27 -1.70
C PRO A 309 -6.24 -17.42 -2.61
N VAL A 310 -6.59 -17.34 -3.90
CA VAL A 310 -6.33 -18.40 -4.89
C VAL A 310 -4.84 -18.52 -5.15
N PHE A 311 -4.14 -17.39 -5.19
CA PHE A 311 -2.69 -17.34 -5.38
C PHE A 311 -1.89 -17.98 -4.24
N LEU A 312 -2.53 -18.36 -3.12
CA LEU A 312 -1.92 -19.08 -2.00
C LEU A 312 -2.42 -20.53 -1.87
N GLN A 313 -3.18 -21.04 -2.85
CA GLN A 313 -3.55 -22.46 -2.87
C GLN A 313 -2.32 -23.35 -3.10
N ASP A 314 -1.40 -22.91 -3.96
CA ASP A 314 -0.07 -23.47 -4.13
C ASP A 314 0.95 -22.56 -3.45
N GLU A 315 1.30 -22.89 -2.21
CA GLU A 315 2.24 -22.10 -1.41
C GLU A 315 3.67 -22.16 -1.95
N GLU A 316 4.07 -23.26 -2.59
CA GLU A 316 5.41 -23.36 -3.19
C GLU A 316 5.51 -22.47 -4.42
N ALA A 317 4.49 -22.45 -5.29
CA ALA A 317 4.42 -21.51 -6.39
C ALA A 317 4.41 -20.07 -5.91
N TYR A 318 3.68 -19.78 -4.83
CA TYR A 318 3.68 -18.46 -4.22
C TYR A 318 5.08 -18.05 -3.73
N ARG A 319 5.82 -18.94 -3.05
CA ARG A 319 7.21 -18.68 -2.62
C ARG A 319 8.14 -18.42 -3.80
N ARG A 320 8.04 -19.21 -4.88
CA ARG A 320 8.81 -18.96 -6.12
C ARG A 320 8.54 -17.57 -6.70
N LYS A 321 7.28 -17.11 -6.68
CA LYS A 321 6.94 -15.73 -7.10
C LYS A 321 7.60 -14.68 -6.20
N LEU A 322 7.73 -14.93 -4.90
CA LEU A 322 8.45 -14.02 -3.99
C LEU A 322 9.95 -13.96 -4.29
N ASP A 323 10.57 -15.08 -4.66
CA ASP A 323 11.97 -15.08 -5.13
C ASP A 323 12.13 -14.27 -6.42
N VAL A 324 11.21 -14.42 -7.37
CA VAL A 324 11.18 -13.60 -8.60
C VAL A 324 11.02 -12.11 -8.28
N VAL A 325 10.18 -11.75 -7.29
CA VAL A 325 10.06 -10.35 -6.84
C VAL A 325 11.39 -9.84 -6.30
N VAL A 326 12.12 -10.61 -5.50
CA VAL A 326 13.45 -10.21 -5.00
C VAL A 326 14.42 -9.95 -6.16
N GLU A 327 14.53 -10.92 -7.08
CA GLU A 327 15.44 -10.85 -8.22
C GLU A 327 15.12 -9.69 -9.17
N CYS A 328 13.84 -9.54 -9.57
CA CYS A 328 13.42 -8.49 -10.49
C CYS A 328 13.67 -7.09 -9.91
N ASN A 329 13.76 -6.93 -8.60
CA ASN A 329 13.99 -5.66 -7.94
C ASN A 329 15.48 -5.36 -7.68
N GLY A 330 16.40 -6.19 -8.19
CA GLY A 330 17.83 -6.02 -7.95
C GLY A 330 18.25 -6.27 -6.50
N LEU A 331 17.40 -6.95 -5.74
CA LEU A 331 17.64 -7.27 -4.33
C LEU A 331 18.27 -8.67 -4.22
N SER A 332 18.89 -8.95 -3.07
CA SER A 332 19.41 -10.25 -2.69
C SER A 332 19.16 -10.50 -1.20
N ASP A 333 19.36 -11.73 -0.73
CA ASP A 333 19.24 -12.03 0.71
C ASP A 333 20.21 -11.16 1.54
N ASP A 334 21.41 -10.87 1.03
CA ASP A 334 22.37 -9.96 1.67
C ASP A 334 21.84 -8.53 1.74
N VAL A 335 21.35 -7.99 0.61
CA VAL A 335 20.81 -6.62 0.53
C VAL A 335 19.55 -6.46 1.40
N LEU A 336 18.77 -7.52 1.60
CA LEU A 336 17.61 -7.51 2.50
C LEU A 336 18.00 -7.54 3.98
N CYS A 337 19.23 -7.97 4.30
CA CYS A 337 19.72 -8.10 5.67
C CYS A 337 20.54 -6.90 6.16
N THR A 338 21.09 -6.10 5.26
CA THR A 338 21.69 -4.78 5.52
C THR A 338 20.63 -3.73 5.78
#